data_AF-A0A7C0VMA8-F1
#
_entry.id   AF-A0A7C0VMA8-F1
#
_cell.length_a   1.000
_cell.length_b   1.000
_cell.length_c   1.000
_cell.angle_alpha   90.00
_cell.angle_beta   90.00
_cell.angle_gamma   90.00
#
_symmetry.space_group_name_H-M   'P 1'
#
loop_
_entity.id
_entity.type
_entity.pdbx_description
1 polymer ?
#
loop_
_entity_poly.entity_id
_entity_poly.type
_entity_poly.pdbx_seq_one_letter_code
_entity_poly.pdbx_strand_id
1 'polypeptide(L)' 'MYVSDIAINKINRFKTGYVFTYDDFDLPEENNNALKKVLRRLTKSGKISGYPKEDTINPKQVSQANLSRMNTRL' A
#
# COMPACT_ATOMS: atom_id res chain seq x y z
N MET A 1 6.84 -20.63 -0.79
CA MET A 1 6.19 -19.53 -0.02
C MET A 1 5.91 -18.40 -0.98
N TYR A 2 4.69 -17.86 -1.06
CA TYR A 2 4.36 -16.82 -2.04
C TYR A 2 4.79 -15.43 -1.55
N VAL A 3 5.31 -14.60 -2.45
CA VAL A 3 5.69 -13.20 -2.17
C VAL A 3 4.52 -12.39 -1.62
N SER A 4 3.29 -12.73 -2.02
CA SER A 4 2.06 -12.12 -1.48
C SER A 4 1.91 -12.31 0.01
N ASP A 5 2.15 -13.53 0.49
CA ASP A 5 1.93 -13.89 1.89
C ASP A 5 2.99 -13.22 2.76
N ILE A 6 4.24 -13.20 2.29
CA ILE A 6 5.35 -12.48 2.93
C ILE A 6 4.99 -11.00 3.08
N ALA A 7 4.58 -10.36 1.99
CA ALA A 7 4.28 -8.94 1.99
C ALA A 7 3.10 -8.61 2.92
N ILE A 8 2.01 -9.40 2.85
CA ILE A 8 0.84 -9.22 3.70
C ILE A 8 1.20 -9.40 5.18
N ASN A 9 1.95 -10.44 5.52
CA ASN A 9 2.35 -10.72 6.90
C ASN A 9 3.25 -9.61 7.46
N LYS A 10 4.16 -9.07 6.66
CA LYS A 10 5.01 -7.94 7.07
C LYS A 10 4.17 -6.67 7.26
N ILE A 11 3.33 -6.33 6.29
CA ILE A 11 2.48 -5.12 6.34
C ILE A 11 1.54 -5.13 7.54
N ASN A 12 0.90 -6.27 7.83
CA ASN A 12 -0.01 -6.39 8.96
C ASN A 12 0.69 -6.16 10.33
N ARG A 13 2.03 -6.26 10.39
CA ARG A 13 2.82 -6.02 11.61
C ARG A 13 3.29 -4.57 11.73
N PHE A 14 3.21 -3.79 10.66
CA PHE A 14 3.53 -2.38 10.73
C PHE A 14 2.50 -1.64 11.57
N LYS A 15 2.97 -0.65 12.35
CA LYS A 15 2.08 0.24 13.08
C LYS A 15 1.28 1.09 12.09
N THR A 16 0.03 1.38 12.40
CA THR A 16 -0.76 2.35 11.64
C THR A 16 0.00 3.67 11.55
N GLY A 17 0.11 4.24 10.34
CA GLY A 17 0.91 5.45 10.11
C GLY A 17 2.36 5.18 9.66
N TYR A 18 2.85 3.93 9.77
CA TYR A 18 4.23 3.60 9.38
C TYR A 18 4.44 3.68 7.88
N VAL A 19 5.48 4.42 7.49
CA VAL A 19 5.94 4.52 6.11
C VAL A 19 6.98 3.44 5.86
N PHE A 20 6.76 2.61 4.85
CA PHE A 20 7.69 1.55 4.48
C PHE A 20 8.17 1.73 3.04
N THR A 21 9.33 1.14 2.77
CA THR A 21 10.01 1.09 1.47
C THR A 21 10.22 -0.36 1.03
N TYR A 22 10.89 -0.58 -0.09
CA TYR A 22 11.23 -1.93 -0.54
C TYR A 22 12.24 -2.61 0.41
N ASP A 23 13.10 -1.83 1.07
CA ASP A 23 14.15 -2.34 1.96
C ASP A 23 13.59 -2.94 3.26
N ASP A 24 12.35 -2.60 3.62
CA ASP A 24 11.66 -3.24 4.76
C ASP A 24 11.28 -4.71 4.50
N PHE A 25 11.39 -5.17 3.25
CA PHE A 25 11.14 -6.55 2.85
C PHE A 25 12.46 -7.28 2.62
N ASP A 26 12.74 -8.25 3.49
CA ASP A 26 13.87 -9.16 3.35
C ASP A 26 13.57 -10.22 2.29
N LEU A 27 13.69 -9.81 1.02
CA LEU A 27 13.40 -10.63 -0.16
C LEU A 27 14.58 -10.56 -1.14
N PRO A 28 14.93 -11.68 -1.80
CA PRO A 28 15.90 -11.67 -2.89
C PRO A 28 15.49 -10.72 -4.02
N GLU A 29 16.48 -10.08 -4.67
CA GLU A 29 16.24 -9.06 -5.68
C GLU A 29 15.38 -9.55 -6.86
N GLU A 30 15.53 -10.82 -7.24
CA GLU A 30 14.70 -11.50 -8.25
C GLU A 30 13.18 -11.40 -7.97
N ASN A 31 12.80 -11.24 -6.70
CA ASN A 31 11.41 -11.14 -6.26
C ASN A 31 10.89 -9.69 -6.22
N ASN A 32 11.72 -8.68 -6.49
CA ASN A 32 11.31 -7.28 -6.46
C ASN A 32 10.17 -6.97 -7.43
N ASN A 33 10.18 -7.57 -8.62
CA ASN A 33 9.09 -7.38 -9.58
C ASN A 33 7.76 -7.99 -9.09
N ALA A 34 7.83 -9.16 -8.44
CA ALA A 34 6.67 -9.79 -7.83
C ALA A 34 6.14 -8.95 -6.66
N LEU A 35 7.03 -8.45 -5.79
CA LEU A 35 6.69 -7.57 -4.67
C LEU A 35 5.99 -6.29 -5.16
N LYS A 36 6.54 -5.61 -6.17
CA LYS A 36 5.92 -4.43 -6.80
C LYS A 36 4.50 -4.70 -7.28
N LYS A 37 4.26 -5.86 -7.91
CA LYS A 37 2.92 -6.26 -8.37
C LYS A 37 1.96 -6.50 -7.20
N VAL A 38 2.43 -7.15 -6.13
CA VAL A 38 1.64 -7.37 -4.92
C VAL A 38 1.27 -6.05 -4.26
N LEU A 39 2.24 -5.18 -3.99
CA LEU A 39 2.00 -3.88 -3.36
C LEU A 39 1.02 -3.04 -4.18
N ARG A 40 1.18 -2.99 -5.51
CA ARG A 40 0.23 -2.30 -6.41
C ARG A 40 -1.20 -2.87 -6.29
N ARG A 41 -1.37 -4.18 -6.13
CA ARG A 41 -2.69 -4.80 -5.91
C ARG A 41 -3.27 -4.41 -4.55
N LEU A 42 -2.45 -4.38 -3.50
CA LEU A 42 -2.86 -3.96 -2.15
C LEU A 42 -3.23 -2.47 -2.10
N THR A 43 -2.52 -1.62 -2.84
CA THR A 43 -2.89 -0.22 -3.01
C THR A 43 -4.24 -0.10 -3.73
N LYS A 44 -4.43 -0.83 -4.84
CA LYS A 44 -5.70 -0.84 -5.57
C LYS A 44 -6.87 -1.36 -4.75
N SER A 45 -6.64 -2.31 -3.84
CA SER A 45 -7.67 -2.83 -2.93
C SER A 45 -7.94 -1.92 -1.73
N GLY A 46 -7.18 -0.83 -1.57
CA GLY A 46 -7.30 0.09 -0.44
C GLY A 46 -6.73 -0.45 0.88
N LYS A 47 -6.02 -1.59 0.86
CA LYS A 47 -5.41 -2.17 2.07
C LYS A 47 -4.20 -1.36 2.55
N ILE A 48 -3.49 -0.75 1.61
CA ILE A 48 -2.45 0.23 1.88
C ILE A 48 -2.75 1.49 1.06
N SER A 49 -2.30 2.63 1.54
CA SER A 49 -2.34 3.89 0.79
C SER A 49 -0.91 4.35 0.51
N GLY A 50 -0.71 4.92 -0.69
CA GLY A 50 0.60 5.28 -1.23
C GLY A 50 0.87 4.61 -2.58
N TYR A 51 1.66 5.28 -3.42
CA TYR A 51 2.07 4.78 -4.72
C TYR A 51 3.43 4.08 -4.59
N PRO A 52 3.67 2.95 -5.27
CA PRO A 52 5.02 2.47 -5.54
C PRO A 52 5.64 3.37 -6.62
N LYS A 53 5.79 4.64 -6.29
CA LYS A 53 6.53 5.63 -7.06
C LYS A 53 7.64 6.02 -6.12
N GLU A 54 8.80 5.45 -6.38
CA GLU A 54 10.11 5.84 -5.86
C GLU A 54 10.04 6.51 -4.47
N ASP A 55 10.22 5.67 -3.45
CA ASP A 55 10.67 6.04 -2.10
C ASP A 55 9.69 6.54 -1.04
N THR A 56 8.36 6.50 -1.19
CA THR A 56 7.50 6.76 0.00
C THR A 56 6.05 6.26 -0.10
N ILE A 57 5.67 5.27 0.73
CA ILE A 57 4.29 4.80 0.90
C ILE A 57 3.79 5.15 2.32
N ASN A 58 2.90 6.14 2.44
CA ASN A 58 2.26 6.56 3.70
C ASN A 58 0.86 5.95 3.86
N PRO A 59 0.57 5.19 4.93
CA PRO A 59 -0.79 4.75 5.24
C PRO A 59 -1.63 5.93 5.77
N LYS A 60 -2.39 6.58 4.89
CA LYS A 60 -3.39 7.57 5.27
C LYS A 60 -4.70 6.94 5.74
N GLN A 61 -5.15 7.49 6.87
CA GLN A 61 -6.48 7.41 7.48
C GLN A 61 -7.61 7.68 6.47
N VAL A 62 -8.73 6.99 6.68
CA VAL A 62 -10.03 7.24 6.05
C VAL A 62 -10.45 8.69 6.29
N SER A 63 -10.36 9.54 5.27
CA SER A 63 -10.96 10.88 5.31
C SER A 63 -12.34 10.84 4.66
N GLN A 64 -13.37 11.10 5.47
CA GLN A 64 -14.81 11.21 5.13
C GLN A 64 -15.14 12.39 4.19
N ALA A 65 -14.27 12.76 3.25
CA ALA A 65 -14.42 13.96 2.43
C ALA A 65 -15.24 13.77 1.13
N ASN A 66 -15.69 12.55 0.81
CA ASN A 66 -16.40 12.25 -0.44
C ASN A 66 -17.94 12.30 -0.36
N LEU A 67 -18.53 12.97 0.66
CA LEU A 67 -19.99 13.14 0.75
C LEU A 67 -20.51 14.55 0.36
N SER A 68 -19.66 15.48 -0.08
CA SER A 68 -20.11 16.89 -0.26
C SER A 68 -20.06 17.43 -1.70
N ARG A 69 -19.81 16.60 -2.73
CA ARG A 69 -19.74 17.10 -4.13
C ARG A 69 -20.84 16.61 -5.07
N MET A 70 -21.92 16.04 -4.54
CA MET A 70 -22.98 15.45 -5.38
C MET A 70 -24.35 16.16 -5.29
N ASN A 71 -24.42 17.42 -4.84
CA ASN A 71 -25.65 18.21 -4.84
C ASN A 71 -25.40 19.68 -5.21
N THR A 72 -24.97 19.97 -6.43
CA THR A 72 -25.34 21.23 -7.11
C THR A 72 -25.11 21.12 -8.61
N ARG A 73 -26.14 20.66 -9.33
CA ARG A 73 -26.43 21.15 -10.68
C ARG A 73 -27.90 21.51 -10.70
N LEU A 74 -28.15 22.81 -10.57
CA LEU A 74 -29.37 23.47 -11.03
C LEU A 74 -29.48 23.30 -12.56
#